data_AF-A0A804MSK2-F1
#
_entry.id   AF-A0A804MSK2-F1
#
_cell.length_a   1.000
_cell.length_b   1.000
_cell.length_c   1.000
_cell.angle_alpha   90.00
_cell.angle_beta   90.00
_cell.angle_gamma   90.00
#
_symmetry.space_group_name_H-M   'P 1'
#
loop_
_entity.id
_entity.type
_entity.pdbx_description
1 polymer ?
#
loop_
_entity_poly.entity_id
_entity_poly.type
_entity_poly.pdbx_seq_one_letter_code
_entity_poly.pdbx_strand_id
1 'polypeptide(L)'
;MSSSSNGHYPANGAKILHRKEKNKELDKNSATWVCQKDRHYVEKLETELMNCYQEIDYLQDQLNIRSVEANFMGEHIHSLELKLTELEKFPERVRAMDNELIRSDSQCWLLMEEVRCKEEELQKAASQIEKLESTALDSQCEIESLKLDLTNLEQRLFDAERFSQHAGEHKAQFDKLLGEHELQLHEAQKTIHQLVWENKQLKELLPVRAPKQSPPGSGWKVNKTLENGVHAECESGDVILENMAKRNEESELLIEQLKEELREQKLKAKEDAEDLTQEMAELRYQITGMLEEEYKRRSCIEQAAIKHIQELETQVSKEKTKLSGALKRLQESHELARTQAMEIKKLKAALERLNSVTNLGTVCKSCSCGFSAMLVELSNCSIEGPSGSARSLNSNHIDEKSQNQALIEWRPREASDDDGG
;
A
#
# COMPACT_ATOMS: atom_id res chain seq x y z
N MET A 1 -73.78 126.56 35.97
CA MET A 1 -73.27 127.42 37.05
C MET A 1 -71.88 127.89 36.66
N SER A 2 -71.73 129.19 36.57
CA SER A 2 -70.53 129.91 36.15
C SER A 2 -69.51 130.04 37.29
N SER A 3 -68.22 130.07 36.94
CA SER A 3 -67.13 130.86 37.55
C SER A 3 -65.93 130.70 36.60
N SER A 4 -65.67 131.62 35.66
CA SER A 4 -64.84 132.84 35.79
C SER A 4 -63.47 132.55 36.43
N SER A 5 -62.31 132.87 35.85
CA SER A 5 -61.98 134.18 35.28
C SER A 5 -60.94 134.16 34.16
N ASN A 6 -61.04 135.25 33.41
CA ASN A 6 -60.29 135.75 32.26
C ASN A 6 -58.84 136.16 32.59
N GLY A 7 -57.96 136.24 31.57
CA GLY A 7 -56.69 136.99 31.74
C GLY A 7 -55.58 136.80 30.71
N HIS A 8 -55.74 137.38 29.51
CA HIS A 8 -54.74 137.97 28.61
C HIS A 8 -53.52 137.19 28.06
N TYR A 9 -53.51 137.06 26.72
CA TYR A 9 -52.34 136.84 25.86
C TYR A 9 -51.66 138.15 25.47
N PRO A 10 -50.34 138.13 25.18
CA PRO A 10 -49.79 138.93 24.10
C PRO A 10 -49.14 138.10 22.99
N ALA A 11 -49.23 138.65 21.78
CA ALA A 11 -48.81 138.08 20.52
C ALA A 11 -47.28 137.92 20.39
N ASN A 12 -46.83 136.70 20.06
CA ASN A 12 -45.50 136.42 19.49
C ASN A 12 -45.55 135.12 18.64
N GLY A 13 -46.49 135.03 17.70
CA GLY A 13 -46.79 133.80 16.94
C GLY A 13 -45.83 133.47 15.78
N ALA A 14 -45.15 134.44 15.18
CA ALA A 14 -44.44 134.23 13.91
C ALA A 14 -42.98 133.73 14.05
N LYS A 15 -42.27 134.06 15.15
CA LYS A 15 -40.90 133.53 15.42
C LYS A 15 -40.91 132.14 16.07
N ILE A 16 -42.02 131.75 16.69
CA ILE A 16 -42.19 130.44 17.35
C ILE A 16 -42.53 129.34 16.33
N LEU A 17 -43.21 129.67 15.23
CA LEU A 17 -43.52 128.71 14.15
C LEU A 17 -42.27 128.28 13.37
N HIS A 18 -41.43 129.21 12.91
CA HIS A 18 -40.15 128.85 12.25
C HIS A 18 -39.16 128.13 13.18
N ARG A 19 -39.17 128.41 14.49
CA ARG A 19 -38.35 127.71 15.49
C ARG A 19 -38.92 126.32 15.82
N LYS A 20 -40.25 126.15 15.86
CA LYS A 20 -40.91 124.85 16.03
C LYS A 20 -40.77 123.96 14.80
N GLU A 21 -40.79 124.51 13.59
CA GLU A 21 -40.53 123.78 12.35
C GLU A 21 -39.07 123.35 12.25
N LYS A 22 -38.10 124.26 12.48
CA LYS A 22 -36.68 123.90 12.55
C LYS A 22 -36.36 122.89 13.65
N ASN A 23 -36.96 123.02 14.85
CA ASN A 23 -36.75 122.04 15.92
C ASN A 23 -37.39 120.68 15.59
N LYS A 24 -38.58 120.65 14.97
CA LYS A 24 -39.19 119.39 14.49
C LYS A 24 -38.38 118.75 13.37
N GLU A 25 -37.74 119.53 12.52
CA GLU A 25 -36.90 119.05 11.42
C GLU A 25 -35.54 118.53 11.92
N LEU A 26 -34.95 119.20 12.91
CA LEU A 26 -33.77 118.71 13.63
C LEU A 26 -34.04 117.40 14.39
N ASP A 27 -35.21 117.30 15.05
CA ASP A 27 -35.61 116.11 15.81
C ASP A 27 -35.93 114.92 14.87
N LYS A 28 -36.58 115.19 13.73
CA LYS A 28 -36.78 114.21 12.66
C LYS A 28 -35.46 113.74 12.05
N ASN A 29 -34.50 114.64 11.83
CA ASN A 29 -33.20 114.28 11.27
C ASN A 29 -32.36 113.46 12.26
N SER A 30 -32.44 113.77 13.56
CA SER A 30 -31.84 112.97 14.63
C SER A 30 -32.45 111.57 14.73
N ALA A 31 -33.77 111.48 14.74
CA ALA A 31 -34.49 110.20 14.75
C ALA A 31 -34.19 109.35 13.50
N THR A 32 -34.12 109.98 12.32
CA THR A 32 -33.78 109.30 11.06
C THR A 32 -32.36 108.74 11.09
N TRP A 33 -31.41 109.49 11.68
CA TRP A 33 -30.02 109.04 11.83
C TRP A 33 -29.89 107.85 12.80
N VAL A 34 -30.62 107.87 13.92
CA VAL A 34 -30.68 106.72 14.86
C VAL A 34 -31.30 105.50 14.18
N CYS A 35 -32.43 105.66 13.48
CA CYS A 35 -33.06 104.56 12.74
C CYS A 35 -32.14 103.98 11.65
N GLN A 36 -31.30 104.82 11.02
CA GLN A 36 -30.34 104.37 10.02
C GLN A 36 -29.18 103.57 10.65
N LYS A 37 -28.71 103.99 11.83
CA LYS A 37 -27.69 103.26 12.59
C LYS A 37 -28.23 101.91 13.09
N ASP A 38 -29.45 101.88 13.59
CA ASP A 38 -30.11 100.65 14.04
C ASP A 38 -30.31 99.68 12.88
N ARG A 39 -30.74 100.17 11.71
CA ARG A 39 -30.85 99.36 10.50
C ARG A 39 -29.51 98.74 10.11
N HIS A 40 -28.43 99.51 10.06
CA HIS A 40 -27.11 98.99 9.74
C HIS A 40 -26.63 97.95 10.79
N TYR A 41 -26.96 98.16 12.07
CA TYR A 41 -26.62 97.20 13.10
C TYR A 41 -27.41 95.89 12.95
N VAL A 42 -28.70 95.97 12.63
CA VAL A 42 -29.56 94.80 12.33
C VAL A 42 -29.03 94.04 11.12
N GLU A 43 -28.73 94.72 10.00
CA GLU A 43 -28.17 94.08 8.79
C GLU A 43 -26.84 93.36 9.08
N LYS A 44 -26.00 93.93 9.94
CA LYS A 44 -24.75 93.30 10.38
C LYS A 44 -25.03 92.04 11.20
N LEU A 45 -25.95 92.10 12.15
CA LEU A 45 -26.36 90.93 12.95
C LEU A 45 -27.00 89.84 12.08
N GLU A 46 -27.81 90.20 11.09
CA GLU A 46 -28.41 89.25 10.14
C GLU A 46 -27.32 88.55 9.32
N THR A 47 -26.30 89.29 8.89
CA THR A 47 -25.15 88.71 8.17
C THR A 47 -24.34 87.77 9.07
N GLU A 48 -24.05 88.18 10.31
CA GLU A 48 -23.36 87.33 11.29
C GLU A 48 -24.16 86.07 11.61
N LEU A 49 -25.48 86.19 11.79
CA LEU A 49 -26.38 85.06 12.01
C LEU A 49 -26.38 84.10 10.81
N MET A 50 -26.40 84.62 9.58
CA MET A 50 -26.32 83.81 8.37
C MET A 50 -24.99 83.04 8.29
N ASN A 51 -23.87 83.71 8.61
CA ASN A 51 -22.56 83.05 8.67
C ASN A 51 -22.53 81.97 9.76
N CYS A 52 -23.15 82.21 10.92
CA CYS A 52 -23.26 81.20 11.98
C CYS A 52 -24.06 79.98 11.52
N TYR A 53 -25.17 80.16 10.79
CA TYR A 53 -25.94 79.04 10.25
C TYR A 53 -25.13 78.21 9.27
N GLN A 54 -24.38 78.85 8.35
CA GLN A 54 -23.53 78.14 7.39
C GLN A 54 -22.42 77.35 8.08
N GLU A 55 -21.80 77.90 9.12
CA GLU A 55 -20.78 77.18 9.90
C GLU A 55 -21.38 75.99 10.65
N ILE A 56 -22.58 76.13 11.21
CA ILE A 56 -23.29 75.02 11.86
C ILE A 56 -23.55 73.90 10.86
N ASP A 57 -24.06 74.21 9.67
CA ASP A 57 -24.32 73.22 8.62
C ASP A 57 -23.02 72.50 8.20
N TYR A 58 -21.93 73.24 8.01
CA TYR A 58 -20.62 72.68 7.68
C TYR A 58 -20.11 71.72 8.77
N LEU A 59 -20.21 72.12 10.05
CA LEU A 59 -19.80 71.28 11.17
C LEU A 59 -20.70 70.04 11.31
N GLN A 60 -21.99 70.17 11.01
CA GLN A 60 -22.94 69.05 10.97
C GLN A 60 -22.53 68.03 9.91
N ASP A 61 -22.19 68.48 8.70
CA ASP A 61 -21.72 67.61 7.62
C ASP A 61 -20.40 66.92 7.97
N GLN A 62 -19.45 67.64 8.56
CA GLN A 62 -18.22 67.03 9.06
C GLN A 62 -18.49 65.95 10.11
N LEU A 63 -19.39 66.23 11.06
CA LEU A 63 -19.76 65.27 12.09
C LEU A 63 -20.42 64.02 11.48
N ASN A 64 -21.28 64.19 10.49
CA ASN A 64 -21.91 63.09 9.76
C ASN A 64 -20.88 62.21 9.05
N ILE A 65 -19.91 62.81 8.33
CA ILE A 65 -18.83 62.08 7.66
C ILE A 65 -18.02 61.28 8.70
N ARG A 66 -17.59 61.93 9.79
CA ARG A 66 -16.83 61.25 10.86
C ARG A 66 -17.63 60.14 11.54
N SER A 67 -18.94 60.29 11.67
CA SER A 67 -19.81 59.23 12.21
C SER A 67 -19.87 58.02 11.29
N VAL A 68 -19.96 58.21 9.97
CA VAL A 68 -19.94 57.11 9.00
C VAL A 68 -18.58 56.40 9.01
N GLU A 69 -17.48 57.15 9.03
CA GLU A 69 -16.13 56.58 9.14
C GLU A 69 -15.96 55.76 10.41
N ALA A 70 -16.46 56.26 11.55
CA ALA A 70 -16.43 55.54 12.82
C ALA A 70 -17.22 54.23 12.76
N ASN A 71 -18.38 54.22 12.12
CA ASN A 71 -19.19 53.02 11.94
C ASN A 71 -18.45 51.97 11.09
N PHE A 72 -17.87 52.39 9.97
CA PHE A 72 -17.09 51.50 9.09
C PHE A 72 -15.87 50.90 9.82
N MET A 73 -15.16 51.71 10.60
CA MET A 73 -14.06 51.21 11.43
C MET A 73 -14.55 50.23 12.51
N GLY A 74 -15.70 50.49 13.13
CA GLY A 74 -16.33 49.60 14.11
C GLY A 74 -16.66 48.22 13.52
N GLU A 75 -17.24 48.18 12.32
CA GLU A 75 -17.51 46.92 11.61
C GLU A 75 -16.22 46.15 11.27
N HIS A 76 -15.17 46.87 10.84
CA HIS A 76 -13.88 46.25 10.56
C HIS A 76 -13.24 45.66 11.81
N ILE A 77 -13.27 46.39 12.94
CA ILE A 77 -12.80 45.90 14.24
C ILE A 77 -13.58 44.64 14.64
N HIS A 78 -14.91 44.67 14.53
CA HIS A 78 -15.74 43.51 14.87
C HIS A 78 -15.42 42.28 14.00
N SER A 79 -15.19 42.47 12.70
CA SER A 79 -14.75 41.40 11.80
C SER A 79 -13.39 40.81 12.21
N LEU A 80 -12.46 41.65 12.67
CA LEU A 80 -11.15 41.22 13.16
C LEU A 80 -11.26 40.47 14.49
N GLU A 81 -12.08 40.95 15.42
CA GLU A 81 -12.36 40.26 16.69
C GLU A 81 -12.91 38.86 16.44
N LEU A 82 -13.89 38.70 15.54
CA LEU A 82 -14.43 37.40 15.19
C LEU A 82 -13.35 36.46 14.62
N LYS A 83 -12.48 36.95 13.74
CA LYS A 83 -11.36 36.15 13.21
C LYS A 83 -10.34 35.77 14.29
N LEU A 84 -10.07 36.66 15.24
CA LEU A 84 -9.18 36.37 16.37
C LEU A 84 -9.76 35.27 17.26
N THR A 85 -11.05 35.29 17.58
CA THR A 85 -11.69 34.22 18.37
C THR A 85 -11.64 32.85 17.69
N GLU A 86 -11.63 32.81 16.35
CA GLU A 86 -11.49 31.54 15.61
C GLU A 86 -10.04 31.07 15.54
N LEU A 87 -9.08 32.00 15.50
CA LEU A 87 -7.65 31.69 15.61
C LEU A 87 -7.28 31.24 17.02
N GLU A 88 -7.95 31.73 18.06
CA GLU A 88 -7.75 31.27 19.44
C GLU A 88 -8.06 29.79 19.63
N LYS A 89 -8.93 29.20 18.78
CA LYS A 89 -9.24 27.75 18.78
C LYS A 89 -8.23 26.88 18.03
N PHE A 90 -7.30 27.51 17.31
CA PHE A 90 -6.32 26.80 16.50
C PHE A 90 -5.35 25.94 17.34
N PRO A 91 -4.82 26.41 18.49
CA PRO A 91 -3.96 25.60 19.34
C PRO A 91 -4.63 24.31 19.86
N GLU A 92 -5.93 24.33 20.17
CA GLU A 92 -6.65 23.11 20.56
C GLU A 92 -6.74 22.11 19.40
N ARG A 93 -7.01 22.59 18.18
CA ARG A 93 -7.02 21.74 16.98
C ARG A 93 -5.66 21.11 16.71
N VAL A 94 -4.58 21.91 16.81
CA VAL A 94 -3.21 21.42 16.65
C VAL A 94 -2.90 20.37 17.72
N ARG A 95 -3.25 20.63 18.98
CA ARG A 95 -3.05 19.66 20.08
C ARG A 95 -3.83 18.36 19.86
N ALA A 96 -5.05 18.44 19.34
CA ALA A 96 -5.84 17.24 19.02
C ALA A 96 -5.16 16.41 17.92
N MET A 97 -4.66 17.07 16.86
CA MET A 97 -3.88 16.41 15.82
C MET A 97 -2.58 15.79 16.35
N ASP A 98 -1.84 16.50 17.20
CA ASP A 98 -0.61 15.99 17.81
C ASP A 98 -0.87 14.73 18.64
N ASN A 99 -1.94 14.73 19.43
CA ASN A 99 -2.34 13.56 20.22
C ASN A 99 -2.73 12.37 19.33
N GLU A 100 -3.44 12.62 18.23
CA GLU A 100 -3.81 11.57 17.27
C GLU A 100 -2.57 11.00 16.56
N LEU A 101 -1.61 11.86 16.20
CA LEU A 101 -0.33 11.45 15.64
C LEU A 101 0.44 10.56 16.62
N ILE A 102 0.60 10.99 17.87
CA ILE A 102 1.28 10.18 18.91
C ILE A 102 0.60 8.82 19.11
N ARG A 103 -0.73 8.79 19.10
CA ARG A 103 -1.51 7.54 19.21
C ARG A 103 -1.28 6.64 18.00
N SER A 104 -1.29 7.21 16.79
CA SER A 104 -1.03 6.48 15.54
C SER A 104 0.38 5.93 15.49
N ASP A 105 1.39 6.71 15.87
CA ASP A 105 2.79 6.30 15.92
C ASP A 105 3.00 5.13 16.90
N SER A 106 2.33 5.19 18.06
CA SER A 106 2.35 4.11 19.05
C SER A 106 1.74 2.82 18.49
N GLN A 107 0.63 2.90 17.75
CA GLN A 107 0.01 1.76 17.09
C GLN A 107 0.90 1.17 15.99
N CYS A 108 1.52 2.04 15.18
CA CYS A 108 2.45 1.63 14.13
C CYS A 108 3.65 0.88 14.72
N TRP A 109 4.21 1.36 15.83
CA TRP A 109 5.29 0.69 16.53
C TRP A 109 4.90 -0.71 17.03
N LEU A 110 3.72 -0.86 17.64
CA LEU A 110 3.22 -2.16 18.10
C LEU A 110 3.04 -3.15 16.95
N LEU A 111 2.49 -2.69 15.82
CA LEU A 111 2.32 -3.52 14.63
C LEU A 111 3.67 -3.93 14.02
N MET A 112 4.65 -3.03 13.96
CA MET A 112 5.99 -3.37 13.48
C MET A 112 6.65 -4.43 14.36
N GLU A 113 6.47 -4.33 15.68
CA GLU A 113 7.00 -5.31 16.62
C GLU A 113 6.33 -6.68 16.48
N GLU A 114 5.01 -6.72 16.28
CA GLU A 114 4.26 -7.95 16.01
C GLU A 114 4.72 -8.61 14.70
N VAL A 115 4.86 -7.82 13.63
CA VAL A 115 5.37 -8.30 12.33
C VAL A 115 6.77 -8.88 12.49
N ARG A 116 7.65 -8.20 13.23
CA ARG A 116 9.01 -8.69 13.51
C ARG A 116 8.98 -10.04 14.25
N CYS A 117 8.17 -10.17 15.30
CA CYS A 117 8.01 -11.44 16.02
C CYS A 117 7.53 -12.57 15.10
N LYS A 118 6.55 -12.28 14.23
CA LYS A 118 6.02 -13.24 13.27
C LYS A 118 7.04 -13.64 12.21
N GLU A 119 7.88 -12.71 11.76
CA GLU A 119 8.96 -13.01 10.83
C GLU A 119 10.03 -13.91 11.47
N GLU A 120 10.38 -13.69 12.73
CA GLU A 120 11.28 -14.57 13.48
C GLU A 120 10.70 -16.00 13.64
N GLU A 121 9.40 -16.14 13.92
CA GLU A 121 8.70 -17.43 13.96
C GLU A 121 8.75 -18.15 12.60
N LEU A 122 8.50 -17.42 11.50
CA LEU A 122 8.55 -17.96 10.15
C LEU A 122 9.96 -18.41 9.74
N GLN A 123 10.99 -17.62 10.06
CA GLN A 123 12.38 -18.00 9.80
C GLN A 123 12.76 -19.28 10.56
N LYS A 124 12.31 -19.41 11.81
CA LYS A 124 12.53 -20.63 12.60
C LYS A 124 11.83 -21.83 11.96
N ALA A 125 10.57 -21.71 11.55
CA ALA A 125 9.84 -22.76 10.86
C ALA A 125 10.52 -23.17 9.55
N ALA A 126 10.96 -22.20 8.75
CA ALA A 126 11.72 -22.45 7.51
C ALA A 126 13.00 -23.25 7.77
N SER A 127 13.77 -22.89 8.81
CA SER A 127 14.98 -23.65 9.18
C SER A 127 14.71 -25.09 9.67
N GLN A 128 13.52 -25.35 10.21
CA GLN A 128 13.11 -26.69 10.60
C GLN A 128 12.70 -27.53 9.39
N ILE A 129 11.99 -26.92 8.43
CA ILE A 129 11.63 -27.55 7.16
C ILE A 129 12.91 -27.95 6.41
N GLU A 130 13.87 -27.04 6.25
CA GLU A 130 15.13 -27.32 5.57
C GLU A 130 15.90 -28.49 6.21
N LYS A 131 15.91 -28.57 7.55
CA LYS A 131 16.52 -29.71 8.27
C LYS A 131 15.80 -31.02 7.98
N LEU A 132 14.46 -31.00 8.00
CA LEU A 132 13.65 -32.19 7.71
C LEU A 132 13.87 -32.65 6.27
N GLU A 133 13.90 -31.72 5.30
CA GLU A 133 14.19 -32.02 3.90
C GLU A 133 15.57 -32.66 3.71
N SER A 134 16.61 -32.16 4.39
CA SER A 134 17.94 -32.79 4.38
C SER A 134 17.89 -34.23 4.90
N THR A 135 17.25 -34.45 6.05
CA THR A 135 17.15 -35.81 6.62
C THR A 135 16.31 -36.76 5.75
N ALA A 136 15.27 -36.23 5.10
CA ALA A 136 14.46 -36.99 4.16
C ALA A 136 15.28 -37.41 2.94
N LEU A 137 16.09 -36.49 2.39
CA LEU A 137 17.00 -36.78 1.28
C LEU A 137 18.03 -37.86 1.64
N ASP A 138 18.62 -37.78 2.83
CA ASP A 138 19.57 -38.79 3.34
C ASP A 138 18.90 -40.18 3.42
N SER A 139 17.70 -40.25 4.04
CA SER A 139 16.95 -41.50 4.14
C SER A 139 16.54 -42.06 2.76
N GLN A 140 16.22 -41.19 1.80
CA GLN A 140 15.90 -41.58 0.44
C GLN A 140 17.12 -42.18 -0.27
N CYS A 141 18.31 -41.60 -0.07
CA CYS A 141 19.56 -42.14 -0.62
C CYS A 141 19.87 -43.52 -0.05
N GLU A 142 19.66 -43.73 1.25
CA GLU A 142 19.82 -45.05 1.90
C GLU A 142 18.84 -46.08 1.32
N ILE A 143 17.56 -45.71 1.14
CA ILE A 143 16.55 -46.58 0.53
C ILE A 143 16.94 -46.97 -0.90
N GLU A 144 17.40 -46.02 -1.71
CA GLU A 144 17.84 -46.29 -3.08
C GLU A 144 19.07 -47.19 -3.14
N SER A 145 20.02 -47.02 -2.21
CA SER A 145 21.15 -47.93 -2.06
C SER A 145 20.70 -49.35 -1.73
N LEU A 146 19.80 -49.51 -0.75
CA LEU A 146 19.27 -50.82 -0.37
C LEU A 146 18.47 -51.49 -1.48
N LYS A 147 17.72 -50.71 -2.28
CA LYS A 147 17.04 -51.23 -3.49
C LYS A 147 18.05 -51.79 -4.48
N LEU A 148 19.18 -51.09 -4.71
CA LEU A 148 20.22 -51.58 -5.61
C LEU A 148 20.84 -52.89 -5.10
N ASP A 149 21.16 -52.97 -3.80
CA ASP A 149 21.69 -54.19 -3.19
C ASP A 149 20.70 -55.36 -3.27
N LEU A 150 19.40 -55.10 -3.06
CA LEU A 150 18.37 -56.12 -3.21
C LEU A 150 18.32 -56.67 -4.64
N THR A 151 18.33 -55.80 -5.66
CA THR A 151 18.34 -56.26 -7.06
C THR A 151 19.59 -57.07 -7.41
N ASN A 152 20.74 -56.76 -6.81
CA ASN A 152 21.97 -57.54 -6.98
C ASN A 152 21.84 -58.93 -6.33
N LEU A 153 21.29 -59.00 -5.12
CA LEU A 153 21.02 -60.26 -4.43
C LEU A 153 20.01 -61.14 -5.19
N GLU A 154 18.94 -60.55 -5.73
CA GLU A 154 17.96 -61.24 -6.58
C GLU A 154 18.63 -61.86 -7.80
N GLN A 155 19.51 -61.11 -8.50
CA GLN A 155 20.26 -61.64 -9.65
C GLN A 155 21.17 -62.80 -9.23
N ARG A 156 21.87 -62.68 -8.10
CA ARG A 156 22.74 -63.75 -7.59
C ARG A 156 21.97 -65.00 -7.18
N LEU A 157 20.76 -64.85 -6.64
CA LEU A 157 19.88 -65.98 -6.33
C LEU A 157 19.42 -66.67 -7.61
N PHE A 158 19.02 -65.91 -8.63
CA PHE A 158 18.65 -66.45 -9.93
C PHE A 158 19.81 -67.24 -10.57
N ASP A 159 21.02 -66.69 -10.53
CA ASP A 159 22.21 -67.37 -11.04
C ASP A 159 22.51 -68.66 -10.25
N ALA A 160 22.43 -68.62 -8.91
CA ALA A 160 22.64 -69.78 -8.06
C ALA A 160 21.60 -70.90 -8.30
N GLU A 161 20.34 -70.55 -8.52
CA GLU A 161 19.28 -71.49 -8.87
C GLU A 161 19.55 -72.14 -10.24
N ARG A 162 19.96 -71.34 -11.24
CA ARG A 162 20.43 -71.82 -12.55
C ARG A 162 21.59 -72.82 -12.43
N PHE A 163 22.58 -72.52 -11.59
CA PHE A 163 23.71 -73.43 -11.34
C PHE A 163 23.26 -74.72 -10.64
N SER A 164 22.38 -74.62 -9.65
CA SER A 164 21.80 -75.77 -8.94
C SER A 164 21.04 -76.70 -9.90
N GLN A 165 20.25 -76.13 -10.81
CA GLN A 165 19.53 -76.89 -11.82
C GLN A 165 20.48 -77.67 -12.74
N HIS A 166 21.51 -77.01 -13.28
CA HIS A 166 22.55 -77.67 -14.09
C HIS A 166 23.30 -78.76 -13.32
N ALA A 167 23.63 -78.52 -12.05
CA ALA A 167 24.27 -79.52 -11.21
C ALA A 167 23.36 -80.75 -10.96
N GLY A 168 22.05 -80.52 -10.78
CA GLY A 168 21.05 -81.58 -10.68
C GLY A 168 20.93 -82.41 -11.96
N GLU A 169 20.94 -81.75 -13.13
CA GLU A 169 20.93 -82.43 -14.44
C GLU A 169 22.18 -83.30 -14.64
N HIS A 170 23.37 -82.77 -14.34
CA HIS A 170 24.62 -83.53 -14.42
C HIS A 170 24.63 -84.71 -13.44
N LYS A 171 24.17 -84.51 -12.20
CA LYS A 171 24.05 -85.59 -11.22
C LYS A 171 23.14 -86.71 -11.73
N ALA A 172 21.97 -86.38 -12.26
CA ALA A 172 21.05 -87.37 -12.83
C ALA A 172 21.66 -88.13 -14.03
N GLN A 173 22.46 -87.45 -14.86
CA GLN A 173 23.21 -88.11 -15.94
C GLN A 173 24.25 -89.10 -15.40
N PHE A 174 25.00 -88.72 -14.36
CA PHE A 174 25.98 -89.62 -13.72
C PHE A 174 25.30 -90.80 -13.03
N ASP A 175 24.22 -90.58 -12.30
CA ASP A 175 23.46 -91.64 -11.63
C ASP A 175 22.92 -92.66 -12.64
N LYS A 176 22.45 -92.20 -13.81
CA LYS A 176 22.04 -93.07 -14.91
C LYS A 176 23.20 -93.93 -15.44
N LEU A 177 24.34 -93.30 -15.74
CA LEU A 177 25.52 -93.99 -16.25
C LEU A 177 26.08 -95.00 -15.23
N LEU A 178 26.05 -94.64 -13.94
CA LEU A 178 26.44 -95.53 -12.86
C LEU A 178 25.54 -96.76 -12.80
N GLY A 179 24.21 -96.58 -12.87
CA GLY A 179 23.26 -97.70 -12.93
C GLY A 179 23.46 -98.60 -14.14
N GLU A 180 23.79 -98.03 -15.30
CA GLU A 180 24.16 -98.80 -16.50
C GLU A 180 25.44 -99.64 -16.27
N HIS A 181 26.47 -99.07 -15.65
CA HIS A 181 27.69 -99.80 -15.31
C HIS A 181 27.49 -100.86 -14.23
N GLU A 182 26.64 -100.61 -13.22
CA GLU A 182 26.26 -101.60 -12.21
C GLU A 182 25.54 -102.80 -12.86
N LEU A 183 24.65 -102.56 -13.82
CA LEU A 183 23.98 -103.61 -14.59
C LEU A 183 25.00 -104.43 -15.40
N GLN A 184 25.91 -103.76 -16.13
CA GLN A 184 26.98 -104.43 -16.88
C GLN A 184 27.87 -105.29 -15.96
N LEU A 185 28.21 -104.79 -14.77
CA LEU A 185 28.97 -105.53 -13.77
C LEU A 185 28.22 -106.79 -13.32
N HIS A 186 26.92 -106.68 -13.07
CA HIS A 186 26.10 -107.80 -12.66
C HIS A 186 25.97 -108.87 -13.76
N GLU A 187 25.82 -108.45 -15.02
CA GLU A 187 25.82 -109.34 -16.18
C GLU A 187 27.18 -110.03 -16.39
N ALA A 188 28.28 -109.28 -16.26
CA ALA A 188 29.63 -109.84 -16.32
C ALA A 188 29.86 -110.87 -15.20
N GLN A 189 29.40 -110.58 -13.97
CA GLN A 189 29.46 -111.51 -12.85
C GLN A 189 28.65 -112.79 -13.10
N LYS A 190 27.44 -112.70 -13.69
CA LYS A 190 26.67 -113.88 -14.10
C LYS A 190 27.42 -114.71 -15.13
N THR A 191 28.02 -114.05 -16.12
CA THR A 191 28.83 -114.70 -17.16
C THR A 191 30.04 -115.41 -16.55
N ILE A 192 30.75 -114.76 -15.61
CA ILE A 192 31.85 -115.38 -14.88
C ILE A 192 31.38 -116.60 -14.10
N HIS A 193 30.27 -116.51 -13.37
CA HIS A 193 29.71 -117.65 -12.64
C HIS A 193 29.38 -118.83 -13.56
N GLN A 194 28.76 -118.56 -14.72
CA GLN A 194 28.46 -119.56 -15.73
C GLN A 194 29.74 -120.23 -16.24
N LEU A 195 30.73 -119.43 -16.63
CA LEU A 195 32.03 -119.93 -17.11
C LEU A 195 32.77 -120.72 -16.04
N VAL A 196 32.72 -120.33 -14.76
CA VAL A 196 33.30 -121.06 -13.63
C VAL A 196 32.63 -122.43 -13.45
N TRP A 197 31.31 -122.48 -13.58
CA TRP A 197 30.55 -123.72 -13.52
C TRP A 197 30.92 -124.65 -14.69
N GLU A 198 30.98 -124.12 -15.92
CA GLU A 198 31.42 -124.87 -17.10
C GLU A 198 32.88 -125.35 -16.96
N ASN A 199 33.79 -124.53 -16.44
CA ASN A 199 35.18 -124.93 -16.17
C ASN A 199 35.27 -126.09 -15.17
N LYS A 200 34.37 -126.10 -14.17
CA LYS A 200 34.29 -127.19 -13.19
C LYS A 200 33.82 -128.49 -13.85
N GLN A 201 32.81 -128.42 -14.72
CA GLN A 201 32.32 -129.56 -15.50
C GLN A 201 33.38 -130.10 -16.48
N LEU A 202 34.12 -129.20 -17.14
CA LEU A 202 35.23 -129.58 -18.04
C LEU A 202 36.39 -130.25 -17.28
N LYS A 203 36.67 -129.81 -16.05
CA LYS A 203 37.64 -130.48 -15.16
C LYS A 203 37.17 -131.87 -14.70
N GLU A 204 35.87 -132.14 -14.66
CA GLU A 204 35.30 -133.46 -14.33
C GLU A 204 35.29 -134.42 -15.54
N LEU A 205 35.30 -133.91 -16.78
CA LEU A 205 35.25 -134.70 -18.03
C LEU A 205 36.61 -135.15 -18.60
N LEU A 206 37.74 -134.80 -17.96
CA LEU A 206 39.09 -135.23 -18.36
C LEU A 206 39.72 -136.15 -17.29
N PRO A 207 40.08 -137.41 -17.60
CA PRO A 207 40.93 -138.20 -16.74
C PRO A 207 42.41 -138.12 -17.19
N VAL A 208 43.30 -137.95 -16.20
CA VAL A 208 44.68 -138.50 -16.08
C VAL A 208 45.83 -137.49 -15.82
N ARG A 209 46.46 -137.74 -14.65
CA ARG A 209 47.86 -137.57 -14.18
C ARG A 209 48.46 -136.18 -13.89
N ALA A 210 48.66 -135.96 -12.59
CA ALA A 210 49.82 -135.27 -11.99
C ALA A 210 51.16 -136.00 -12.33
N PRO A 211 52.37 -135.40 -12.23
CA PRO A 211 52.93 -134.92 -10.94
C PRO A 211 53.99 -133.78 -10.93
N LYS A 212 54.03 -133.04 -9.79
CA LYS A 212 55.21 -132.46 -9.05
C LYS A 212 56.05 -131.36 -9.78
N GLN A 213 56.50 -130.25 -9.17
CA GLN A 213 57.19 -130.06 -7.88
C GLN A 213 57.01 -128.60 -7.30
N SER A 214 57.10 -128.54 -5.98
CA SER A 214 57.20 -127.45 -4.96
C SER A 214 58.57 -126.70 -4.94
N PRO A 215 58.94 -125.81 -3.96
CA PRO A 215 58.32 -124.72 -3.14
C PRO A 215 59.32 -123.50 -3.01
N PRO A 216 59.42 -122.65 -1.94
CA PRO A 216 58.53 -122.23 -0.82
C PRO A 216 58.43 -120.69 -0.60
N GLY A 217 57.53 -120.25 0.30
CA GLY A 217 57.70 -118.96 1.00
C GLY A 217 56.46 -118.42 1.73
N SER A 218 56.38 -118.66 3.05
CA SER A 218 55.71 -117.90 4.14
C SER A 218 54.33 -117.27 3.89
N GLY A 219 53.29 -117.40 4.73
CA GLY A 219 53.18 -117.82 6.12
C GLY A 219 51.85 -117.29 6.67
N TRP A 220 51.58 -117.65 7.92
CA TRP A 220 50.62 -117.08 8.87
C TRP A 220 49.31 -117.85 9.06
N LYS A 221 49.19 -118.31 10.31
CA LYS A 221 48.05 -119.02 10.88
C LYS A 221 47.48 -118.13 11.98
N VAL A 222 46.16 -118.10 11.98
CA VAL A 222 45.18 -117.37 12.78
C VAL A 222 45.37 -117.52 14.29
N ASN A 223 45.18 -116.42 15.06
CA ASN A 223 44.24 -116.34 16.20
C ASN A 223 44.13 -114.93 16.81
N LYS A 224 42.94 -114.33 16.61
CA LYS A 224 42.05 -113.56 17.51
C LYS A 224 42.64 -113.00 18.82
N THR A 225 42.62 -111.66 19.01
CA THR A 225 41.88 -110.94 20.09
C THR A 225 42.06 -109.40 20.07
N LEU A 226 40.95 -108.70 20.36
CA LEU A 226 40.79 -107.49 21.23
C LEU A 226 40.97 -106.05 20.68
N GLU A 227 39.79 -105.42 20.52
CA GLU A 227 39.31 -104.06 20.88
C GLU A 227 39.84 -102.74 20.29
N ASN A 228 38.84 -101.84 20.19
CA ASN A 228 38.80 -100.38 20.00
C ASN A 228 38.81 -99.92 18.54
N GLY A 229 37.80 -99.24 17.99
CA GLY A 229 36.60 -98.63 18.56
C GLY A 229 36.36 -97.32 17.82
N VAL A 230 35.32 -97.25 16.98
CA VAL A 230 34.47 -96.06 16.80
C VAL A 230 33.09 -96.58 16.43
N HIS A 231 32.16 -96.33 17.33
CA HIS A 231 30.74 -96.64 17.21
C HIS A 231 30.16 -96.04 15.94
N ALA A 232 29.68 -96.90 15.06
CA ALA A 232 28.46 -96.64 14.32
C ALA A 232 27.31 -96.91 15.30
N GLU A 233 26.68 -95.85 15.80
CA GLU A 233 25.30 -95.96 16.26
C GLU A 233 24.43 -96.06 15.01
N CYS A 234 24.14 -97.30 14.64
CA CYS A 234 23.01 -97.64 13.78
C CYS A 234 21.74 -97.40 14.61
N GLU A 235 21.36 -96.14 14.73
CA GLU A 235 19.96 -95.81 15.02
C GLU A 235 19.13 -96.28 13.83
N SER A 236 18.07 -97.02 14.12
CA SER A 236 17.09 -97.51 13.17
C SER A 236 16.76 -96.46 12.12
N GLY A 237 17.17 -96.67 10.86
CA GLY A 237 16.96 -95.70 9.77
C GLY A 237 15.49 -95.29 9.59
N ASP A 238 14.56 -96.14 9.99
CA ASP A 238 13.11 -95.85 10.06
C ASP A 238 12.77 -94.75 11.07
N VAL A 239 13.40 -94.74 12.25
CA VAL A 239 13.15 -93.73 13.29
C VAL A 239 13.73 -92.36 12.88
N ILE A 240 14.86 -92.36 12.16
CA ILE A 240 15.47 -91.13 11.62
C ILE A 240 14.59 -90.56 10.50
N LEU A 241 14.09 -91.39 9.59
CA LEU A 241 13.17 -90.98 8.51
C LEU A 241 11.84 -90.46 9.06
N GLU A 242 11.26 -91.11 10.07
CA GLU A 242 10.01 -90.64 10.68
C GLU A 242 10.18 -89.32 11.43
N ASN A 243 11.32 -89.13 12.12
CA ASN A 243 11.65 -87.85 12.76
C ASN A 243 11.93 -86.74 11.73
N MET A 244 12.55 -87.06 10.59
CA MET A 244 12.72 -86.11 9.48
C MET A 244 11.38 -85.75 8.83
N ALA A 245 10.47 -86.72 8.67
CA ALA A 245 9.13 -86.48 8.14
C ALA A 245 8.30 -85.58 9.05
N LYS A 246 8.28 -85.83 10.37
CA LYS A 246 7.61 -84.95 11.35
C LYS A 246 8.20 -83.54 11.36
N ARG A 247 9.53 -83.41 11.32
CA ARG A 247 10.20 -82.11 11.24
C ARG A 247 9.88 -81.35 9.95
N ASN A 248 9.71 -82.07 8.84
CA ASN A 248 9.27 -81.49 7.57
C ASN A 248 7.81 -81.03 7.64
N GLU A 249 6.89 -81.84 8.17
CA GLU A 249 5.49 -81.42 8.38
C GLU A 249 5.38 -80.20 9.30
N GLU A 250 6.14 -80.18 10.40
CA GLU A 250 6.22 -79.01 11.29
C GLU A 250 6.76 -77.77 10.55
N SER A 251 7.78 -77.94 9.69
CA SER A 251 8.29 -76.83 8.88
C SER A 251 7.29 -76.35 7.82
N GLU A 252 6.49 -77.23 7.22
CA GLU A 252 5.44 -76.86 6.27
C GLU A 252 4.32 -76.06 6.96
N LEU A 253 3.90 -76.48 8.16
CA LEU A 253 2.91 -75.76 8.96
C LEU A 253 3.43 -74.36 9.36
N LEU A 254 4.70 -74.24 9.75
CA LEU A 254 5.31 -72.95 10.04
C LEU A 254 5.39 -72.05 8.80
N ILE A 255 5.72 -72.62 7.63
CA ILE A 255 5.74 -71.88 6.37
C ILE A 255 4.35 -71.37 6.01
N GLU A 256 3.29 -72.18 6.17
CA GLU A 256 1.92 -71.72 5.91
C GLU A 256 1.47 -70.65 6.89
N GLN A 257 1.81 -70.76 8.18
CA GLN A 257 1.54 -69.71 9.15
C GLN A 257 2.24 -68.40 8.79
N LEU A 258 3.53 -68.44 8.42
CA LEU A 258 4.27 -67.25 8.01
C LEU A 258 3.73 -66.64 6.71
N LYS A 259 3.21 -67.44 5.78
CA LYS A 259 2.53 -66.93 4.58
C LYS A 259 1.22 -66.21 4.92
N GLU A 260 0.47 -66.73 5.89
CA GLU A 260 -0.76 -66.08 6.38
C GLU A 260 -0.43 -64.74 7.05
N GLU A 261 0.53 -64.73 7.97
CA GLU A 261 0.99 -63.51 8.65
C GLU A 261 1.53 -62.48 7.64
N LEU A 262 2.27 -62.92 6.63
CA LEU A 262 2.74 -62.02 5.56
C LEU A 262 1.57 -61.43 4.74
N ARG A 263 0.53 -62.22 4.47
CA ARG A 263 -0.68 -61.73 3.76
C ARG A 263 -1.45 -60.74 4.62
N GLU A 264 -1.59 -60.97 5.92
CA GLU A 264 -2.24 -60.07 6.86
C GLU A 264 -1.47 -58.75 7.02
N GLN A 265 -0.14 -58.81 7.22
CA GLN A 265 0.70 -57.61 7.30
C GLN A 265 0.66 -56.79 6.00
N LYS A 266 0.64 -57.47 4.84
CA LYS A 266 0.50 -56.79 3.55
C LYS A 266 -0.86 -56.12 3.38
N LEU A 267 -1.94 -56.75 3.85
CA LEU A 267 -3.28 -56.16 3.82
C LEU A 267 -3.34 -54.94 4.73
N LYS A 268 -2.84 -55.05 5.97
CA LYS A 268 -2.79 -53.94 6.92
C LYS A 268 -1.97 -52.76 6.39
N ALA A 269 -0.79 -53.01 5.84
CA ALA A 269 0.04 -51.96 5.24
C ALA A 269 -0.66 -51.27 4.04
N LYS A 270 -1.54 -51.99 3.33
CA LYS A 270 -2.35 -51.42 2.24
C LYS A 270 -3.46 -50.53 2.79
N GLU A 271 -4.16 -50.96 3.83
CA GLU A 271 -5.20 -50.16 4.52
C GLU A 271 -4.59 -48.89 5.13
N ASP A 272 -3.48 -49.01 5.87
CA ASP A 272 -2.77 -47.85 6.46
C ASP A 272 -2.31 -46.84 5.38
N ALA A 273 -1.90 -47.33 4.20
CA ALA A 273 -1.52 -46.47 3.07
C ALA A 273 -2.73 -45.77 2.41
N GLU A 274 -3.89 -46.43 2.36
CA GLU A 274 -5.14 -45.85 1.86
C GLU A 274 -5.66 -44.78 2.83
N ASP A 275 -5.66 -45.05 4.13
CA ASP A 275 -6.03 -44.10 5.18
C ASP A 275 -5.16 -42.84 5.14
N LEU A 276 -3.82 -43.01 5.05
CA LEU A 276 -2.90 -41.87 4.93
C LEU A 276 -3.15 -41.06 3.65
N THR A 277 -3.47 -41.73 2.54
CA THR A 277 -3.78 -41.06 1.27
C THR A 277 -5.06 -40.24 1.38
N GLN A 278 -6.06 -40.75 2.09
CA GLN A 278 -7.30 -40.02 2.37
C GLN A 278 -7.05 -38.80 3.26
N GLU A 279 -6.32 -38.95 4.37
CA GLU A 279 -5.97 -37.82 5.26
C GLU A 279 -5.19 -36.74 4.50
N MET A 280 -4.23 -37.14 3.66
CA MET A 280 -3.49 -36.23 2.78
C MET A 280 -4.41 -35.48 1.81
N ALA A 281 -5.44 -36.13 1.27
CA ALA A 281 -6.41 -35.51 0.38
C ALA A 281 -7.31 -34.51 1.13
N GLU A 282 -7.80 -34.87 2.32
CA GLU A 282 -8.61 -33.98 3.17
C GLU A 282 -7.84 -32.72 3.56
N LEU A 283 -6.57 -32.86 3.96
CA LEU A 283 -5.69 -31.73 4.26
C LEU A 283 -5.47 -30.84 3.03
N ARG A 284 -5.28 -31.43 1.84
CA ARG A 284 -5.16 -30.65 0.59
C ARG A 284 -6.42 -29.83 0.32
N TYR A 285 -7.61 -30.42 0.45
CA TYR A 285 -8.87 -29.70 0.26
C TYR A 285 -9.05 -28.56 1.28
N GLN A 286 -8.69 -28.77 2.55
CA GLN A 286 -8.72 -27.72 3.56
C GLN A 286 -7.77 -26.56 3.23
N ILE A 287 -6.51 -26.87 2.87
CA ILE A 287 -5.52 -25.85 2.49
C ILE A 287 -5.99 -25.08 1.25
N THR A 288 -6.51 -25.77 0.24
CA THR A 288 -7.06 -25.12 -0.95
C THR A 288 -8.23 -24.20 -0.62
N GLY A 289 -9.15 -24.63 0.26
CA GLY A 289 -10.26 -23.78 0.73
C GLY A 289 -9.77 -22.51 1.43
N MET A 290 -8.83 -22.63 2.36
CA MET A 290 -8.23 -21.47 3.04
C MET A 290 -7.52 -20.52 2.05
N LEU A 291 -6.81 -21.06 1.06
CA LEU A 291 -6.16 -20.27 0.02
C LEU A 291 -7.18 -19.48 -0.81
N GLU A 292 -8.28 -20.11 -1.23
CA GLU A 292 -9.35 -19.43 -1.98
C GLU A 292 -9.99 -18.28 -1.19
N GLU A 293 -10.20 -18.47 0.11
CA GLU A 293 -10.70 -17.42 1.01
C GLU A 293 -9.71 -16.25 1.14
N GLU A 294 -8.42 -16.55 1.28
CA GLU A 294 -7.36 -15.54 1.29
C GLU A 294 -7.28 -14.77 -0.03
N TYR A 295 -7.41 -15.46 -1.18
CA TYR A 295 -7.47 -14.79 -2.48
C TYR A 295 -8.64 -13.82 -2.57
N LYS A 296 -9.84 -14.23 -2.12
CA LYS A 296 -11.03 -13.35 -2.08
C LYS A 296 -10.79 -12.15 -1.16
N ARG A 297 -10.26 -12.37 0.04
CA ARG A 297 -9.97 -11.31 1.01
C ARG A 297 -8.97 -10.30 0.45
N ARG A 298 -7.87 -10.76 -0.15
CA ARG A 298 -6.86 -9.89 -0.79
C ARG A 298 -7.44 -9.09 -1.94
N SER A 299 -8.27 -9.72 -2.79
CA SER A 299 -8.94 -9.03 -3.89
C SER A 299 -9.86 -7.90 -3.40
N CYS A 300 -10.63 -8.11 -2.32
CA CYS A 300 -11.46 -7.07 -1.71
C CYS A 300 -10.63 -5.90 -1.17
N ILE A 301 -9.52 -6.18 -0.49
CA ILE A 301 -8.62 -5.14 0.04
C ILE A 301 -7.98 -4.34 -1.09
N GLU A 302 -7.51 -5.03 -2.14
CA GLU A 302 -6.90 -4.39 -3.31
C GLU A 302 -7.89 -3.47 -4.04
N GLN A 303 -9.13 -3.94 -4.25
CA GLN A 303 -10.17 -3.12 -4.87
C GLN A 303 -10.50 -1.88 -4.02
N ALA A 304 -10.58 -2.03 -2.69
CA ALA A 304 -10.81 -0.91 -1.78
C ALA A 304 -9.65 0.10 -1.83
N ALA A 305 -8.41 -0.38 -1.85
CA ALA A 305 -7.22 0.46 -1.94
C ALA A 305 -7.18 1.23 -3.28
N ILE A 306 -7.46 0.55 -4.40
CA ILE A 306 -7.53 1.19 -5.72
C ILE A 306 -8.60 2.28 -5.74
N LYS A 307 -9.78 2.01 -5.19
CA LYS A 307 -10.87 3.00 -5.12
C LYS A 307 -10.46 4.23 -4.31
N HIS A 308 -9.81 4.01 -3.16
CA HIS A 308 -9.33 5.11 -2.32
C HIS A 308 -8.25 5.95 -3.02
N ILE A 309 -7.31 5.30 -3.73
CA ILE A 309 -6.30 6.00 -4.53
C ILE A 309 -6.97 6.87 -5.61
N GLN A 310 -7.94 6.32 -6.35
CA GLN A 310 -8.67 7.07 -7.36
C GLN A 310 -9.40 8.29 -6.77
N GLU A 311 -10.03 8.15 -5.61
CA GLU A 311 -10.66 9.27 -4.90
C GLU A 311 -9.63 10.37 -4.57
N LEU A 312 -8.48 9.99 -4.01
CA LEU A 312 -7.39 10.92 -3.71
C LEU A 312 -6.83 11.61 -4.96
N GLU A 313 -6.62 10.86 -6.05
CA GLU A 313 -6.14 11.42 -7.34
C GLU A 313 -7.12 12.45 -7.91
N THR A 314 -8.43 12.21 -7.79
CA THR A 314 -9.45 13.19 -8.22
C THR A 314 -9.43 14.44 -7.34
N GLN A 315 -9.23 14.28 -6.03
CA GLN A 315 -9.14 15.41 -5.10
C GLN A 315 -7.89 16.26 -5.37
N VAL A 316 -6.73 15.62 -5.53
CA VAL A 316 -5.47 16.29 -5.89
C VAL A 316 -5.62 17.04 -7.22
N SER A 317 -6.27 16.43 -8.21
CA SER A 317 -6.53 17.07 -9.51
C SER A 317 -7.42 18.32 -9.37
N LYS A 318 -8.49 18.25 -8.56
CA LYS A 318 -9.35 19.40 -8.26
C LYS A 318 -8.58 20.52 -7.58
N GLU A 319 -7.80 20.22 -6.55
CA GLU A 319 -6.99 21.23 -5.85
C GLU A 319 -5.92 21.85 -6.77
N LYS A 320 -5.28 21.06 -7.63
CA LYS A 320 -4.34 21.56 -8.64
C LYS A 320 -5.01 22.56 -9.59
N THR A 321 -6.24 22.30 -10.04
CA THR A 321 -6.98 23.25 -10.90
C THR A 321 -7.33 24.54 -10.15
N LYS A 322 -7.75 24.46 -8.87
CA LYS A 322 -8.03 25.64 -8.03
C LYS A 322 -6.78 26.50 -7.84
N LEU A 323 -5.65 25.87 -7.51
CA LEU A 323 -4.37 26.55 -7.34
C LEU A 323 -3.90 27.21 -8.63
N SER A 324 -4.01 26.52 -9.77
CA SER A 324 -3.69 27.10 -11.08
C SER A 324 -4.55 28.34 -11.37
N GLY A 325 -5.85 28.29 -11.08
CA GLY A 325 -6.74 29.44 -11.22
C GLY A 325 -6.38 30.60 -10.29
N ALA A 326 -6.01 30.31 -9.03
CA ALA A 326 -5.57 31.33 -8.08
C ALA A 326 -4.25 31.99 -8.51
N LEU A 327 -3.31 31.21 -9.04
CA LEU A 327 -2.03 31.72 -9.54
C LEU A 327 -2.23 32.67 -10.73
N LYS A 328 -3.13 32.33 -11.67
CA LYS A 328 -3.47 33.22 -12.79
C LYS A 328 -4.04 34.56 -12.31
N ARG A 329 -5.00 34.54 -11.36
CA ARG A 329 -5.56 35.76 -10.78
C ARG A 329 -4.51 36.62 -10.07
N LEU A 330 -3.56 35.98 -9.38
CA LEU A 330 -2.46 36.70 -8.74
C LEU A 330 -1.55 37.37 -9.78
N GLN A 331 -1.22 36.66 -10.86
CA GLN A 331 -0.41 37.20 -11.95
C GLN A 331 -1.11 38.40 -12.61
N GLU A 332 -2.40 38.28 -12.95
CA GLU A 332 -3.22 39.37 -13.50
C GLU A 332 -3.25 40.58 -12.57
N SER A 333 -3.45 40.36 -11.26
CA SER A 333 -3.41 41.43 -10.26
C SER A 333 -2.05 42.12 -10.19
N HIS A 334 -0.95 41.38 -10.32
CA HIS A 334 0.40 41.94 -10.32
C HIS A 334 0.68 42.76 -11.58
N GLU A 335 0.23 42.29 -12.75
CA GLU A 335 0.30 43.04 -14.01
C GLU A 335 -0.52 44.34 -13.92
N LEU A 336 -1.74 44.28 -13.39
CA LEU A 336 -2.57 45.46 -13.17
C LEU A 336 -1.89 46.46 -12.22
N ALA A 337 -1.40 46.00 -11.07
CA ALA A 337 -0.68 46.85 -10.11
C ALA A 337 0.57 47.50 -10.75
N ARG A 338 1.29 46.76 -11.61
CA ARG A 338 2.43 47.30 -12.36
C ARG A 338 2.01 48.40 -13.34
N THR A 339 0.90 48.22 -14.07
CA THR A 339 0.39 49.26 -14.99
C THR A 339 -0.04 50.52 -14.23
N GLN A 340 -0.80 50.37 -13.14
CA GLN A 340 -1.19 51.48 -12.26
C GLN A 340 0.03 52.21 -11.69
N ALA A 341 1.05 51.49 -11.23
CA ALA A 341 2.29 52.11 -10.74
C ALA A 341 3.02 52.93 -11.83
N MET A 342 3.06 52.42 -13.06
CA MET A 342 3.62 53.17 -14.18
C MET A 342 2.82 54.43 -14.52
N GLU A 343 1.49 54.37 -14.44
CA GLU A 343 0.61 55.51 -14.65
C GLU A 343 0.76 56.56 -13.55
N ILE A 344 0.76 56.15 -12.28
CA ILE A 344 1.06 57.04 -11.14
C ILE A 344 2.42 57.73 -11.33
N LYS A 345 3.45 56.99 -11.78
CA LYS A 345 4.77 57.57 -12.07
C LYS A 345 4.70 58.62 -13.19
N LYS A 346 3.94 58.38 -14.26
CA LYS A 346 3.72 59.35 -15.35
C LYS A 346 2.98 60.59 -14.86
N LEU A 347 1.91 60.42 -14.10
CA LEU A 347 1.12 61.51 -13.53
C LEU A 347 1.96 62.35 -12.57
N LYS A 348 2.76 61.72 -11.70
CA LYS A 348 3.70 62.40 -10.81
C LYS A 348 4.70 63.26 -11.59
N ALA A 349 5.30 62.71 -12.65
CA ALA A 349 6.22 63.46 -13.50
C ALA A 349 5.53 64.63 -14.23
N ALA A 350 4.26 64.48 -14.64
CA ALA A 350 3.48 65.57 -15.25
C ALA A 350 3.17 66.68 -14.24
N LEU A 351 2.77 66.32 -13.02
CA LEU A 351 2.53 67.27 -11.94
C LEU A 351 3.80 68.03 -11.57
N GLU A 352 4.94 67.35 -11.48
CA GLU A 352 6.23 67.97 -11.19
C GLU A 352 6.65 68.97 -12.29
N ARG A 353 6.41 68.64 -13.56
CA ARG A 353 6.57 69.60 -14.67
C ARG A 353 5.64 70.80 -14.53
N LEU A 354 4.35 70.61 -14.24
CA LEU A 354 3.41 71.72 -14.03
C LEU A 354 3.85 72.61 -12.87
N ASN A 355 4.28 72.01 -11.76
CA ASN A 355 4.75 72.75 -10.59
C ASN A 355 6.06 73.51 -10.88
N SER A 356 6.94 72.98 -11.74
CA SER A 356 8.12 73.70 -12.20
C SER A 356 7.75 74.92 -13.08
N VAL A 357 6.69 74.85 -13.88
CA VAL A 357 6.20 75.95 -14.71
C VAL A 357 5.52 77.04 -13.86
N THR A 358 4.73 76.66 -12.86
CA THR A 358 4.09 77.63 -11.95
C THR A 358 5.11 78.36 -11.06
N ASN A 359 6.19 77.69 -10.65
CA ASN A 359 7.28 78.32 -9.90
C ASN A 359 8.16 79.27 -10.74
N LEU A 360 8.11 79.20 -12.08
CA LEU A 360 8.68 80.23 -12.96
C LEU A 360 7.77 81.47 -13.11
N GLY A 361 6.51 81.40 -12.65
CA GLY A 361 5.53 82.48 -12.72
C GLY A 361 5.68 83.55 -11.63
N THR A 362 6.56 83.36 -10.65
CA THR A 362 6.81 84.33 -9.59
C THR A 362 8.26 84.80 -9.61
N VAL A 363 8.47 85.93 -10.31
CA VAL A 363 9.11 87.17 -9.83
C VAL A 363 9.61 87.93 -11.06
N CYS A 364 8.72 88.73 -11.68
CA CYS A 364 9.17 89.91 -12.41
C CYS A 364 9.39 91.01 -11.36
N LYS A 365 10.63 91.18 -10.91
CA LYS A 365 11.01 92.20 -9.91
C LYS A 365 11.15 93.61 -10.49
N SER A 366 10.65 93.88 -11.70
CA SER A 366 10.97 95.12 -12.41
C SER A 366 9.89 95.70 -13.33
N CYS A 367 8.61 95.34 -13.21
CA CYS A 367 7.58 96.01 -14.00
C CYS A 367 6.40 96.50 -13.15
N SER A 368 6.16 97.81 -13.19
CA SER A 368 5.11 98.53 -12.46
C SER A 368 3.79 98.63 -13.25
N CYS A 369 3.51 97.72 -14.19
CA CYS A 369 2.20 97.67 -14.83
C CYS A 369 1.31 96.62 -14.15
N GLY A 370 0.28 97.08 -13.44
CA GLY A 370 -0.82 96.24 -13.02
C GLY A 370 -1.48 95.61 -14.26
N PHE A 371 -1.84 94.34 -14.12
CA PHE A 371 -2.43 93.41 -15.10
C PHE A 371 -1.47 92.75 -16.10
N SER A 372 -1.13 91.50 -15.77
CA SER A 372 -0.90 90.44 -16.76
C SER A 372 -1.64 89.17 -16.31
N ALA A 373 -2.96 89.18 -16.48
CA ALA A 373 -3.71 87.94 -16.68
C ALA A 373 -3.79 87.73 -18.19
N MET A 374 -3.11 86.72 -18.72
CA MET A 374 -3.52 86.02 -19.94
C MET A 374 -2.77 84.69 -20.07
N LEU A 375 -3.53 83.61 -19.86
CA LEU A 375 -3.81 82.56 -20.83
C LEU A 375 -2.57 81.81 -21.30
N VAL A 376 -2.31 80.67 -20.65
CA VAL A 376 -1.63 79.56 -21.32
C VAL A 376 -2.68 78.84 -22.16
N GLU A 377 -2.72 79.16 -23.45
CA GLU A 377 -3.38 78.34 -24.46
C GLU A 377 -2.74 76.95 -24.45
N LEU A 378 -3.53 75.94 -24.06
CA LEU A 378 -3.27 74.55 -24.38
C LEU A 378 -3.47 74.38 -25.89
N SER A 379 -2.40 74.51 -26.67
CA SER A 379 -2.36 74.14 -28.09
C SER A 379 -1.34 73.02 -28.33
N ASN A 380 -1.86 71.79 -28.34
CA ASN A 380 -1.52 70.61 -29.14
C ASN A 380 -0.05 70.25 -29.52
N CYS A 381 0.25 68.97 -29.23
CA CYS A 381 1.18 68.03 -29.91
C CYS A 381 2.69 68.20 -29.62
N SER A 382 3.50 67.15 -29.43
CA SER A 382 3.48 65.83 -30.09
C SER A 382 3.85 64.67 -29.14
N ILE A 383 3.08 63.58 -29.22
CA ILE A 383 3.58 62.24 -28.93
C ILE A 383 4.30 61.77 -30.20
N GLU A 384 5.60 62.03 -30.28
CA GLU A 384 6.50 61.32 -31.19
C GLU A 384 7.38 60.42 -30.32
N GLY A 385 7.18 59.10 -30.45
CA GLY A 385 8.17 58.14 -30.01
C GLY A 385 9.37 58.11 -30.96
N PRO A 386 10.51 57.55 -30.52
CA PRO A 386 11.42 56.90 -31.45
C PRO A 386 11.67 55.41 -31.09
N SER A 387 11.25 54.57 -32.03
CA SER A 387 11.94 53.41 -32.64
C SER A 387 12.96 52.54 -31.85
N GLY A 388 12.72 51.21 -31.93
CA GLY A 388 13.70 50.12 -31.80
C GLY A 388 13.37 49.19 -30.63
N SER A 389 12.98 47.92 -30.77
CA SER A 389 13.37 46.92 -31.77
C SER A 389 12.28 45.83 -31.82
N ALA A 390 11.68 45.62 -32.99
CA ALA A 390 10.93 44.41 -33.28
C ALA A 390 11.92 43.34 -33.73
N ARG A 391 12.00 42.24 -32.99
CA ARG A 391 12.45 40.95 -33.51
C ARG A 391 11.38 39.89 -33.25
N SER A 392 11.02 39.26 -34.35
CA SER A 392 10.40 37.95 -34.52
C SER A 392 8.88 37.82 -34.44
N LEU A 393 8.36 37.43 -35.60
CA LEU A 393 7.18 36.61 -35.82
C LEU A 393 7.10 35.44 -34.81
N ASN A 394 5.91 35.14 -34.32
CA ASN A 394 5.13 34.04 -34.89
C ASN A 394 3.65 34.08 -34.47
N SER A 395 2.82 33.96 -35.51
CA SER A 395 1.41 33.60 -35.48
C SER A 395 1.20 32.27 -34.75
N ASN A 396 0.11 32.15 -33.99
CA ASN A 396 -0.89 31.12 -34.29
C ASN A 396 -2.25 31.48 -33.69
N HIS A 397 -3.24 31.29 -34.55
CA HIS A 397 -4.66 31.58 -34.47
C HIS A 397 -5.40 30.30 -34.04
N ILE A 398 -6.25 30.38 -33.01
CA ILE A 398 -7.42 29.50 -32.75
C ILE A 398 -8.38 30.40 -31.94
N ASP A 399 -9.30 31.13 -32.54
CA ASP A 399 -10.61 30.78 -33.09
C ASP A 399 -11.61 30.07 -32.16
N GLU A 400 -12.84 30.58 -32.24
CA GLU A 400 -14.14 30.05 -31.80
C GLU A 400 -14.36 29.83 -30.27
N LYS A 401 -15.12 30.69 -29.58
CA LYS A 401 -16.58 30.88 -29.67
C LYS A 401 -17.32 29.57 -29.34
N SER A 402 -17.99 29.52 -28.18
CA SER A 402 -19.44 29.30 -28.07
C SER A 402 -19.88 28.70 -26.73
N GLN A 403 -20.90 29.36 -26.17
CA GLN A 403 -22.12 28.74 -25.62
C GLN A 403 -22.14 28.20 -24.18
N ASN A 404 -22.92 28.94 -23.38
CA ASN A 404 -24.09 28.47 -22.62
C ASN A 404 -23.87 27.61 -21.36
N GLN A 405 -24.01 28.28 -20.21
CA GLN A 405 -25.20 28.19 -19.35
C GLN A 405 -25.93 26.83 -19.31
N ALA A 406 -25.77 26.10 -18.20
CA ALA A 406 -26.78 25.19 -17.69
C ALA A 406 -26.75 25.18 -16.15
N LEU A 407 -27.84 25.67 -15.61
CA LEU A 407 -28.27 25.63 -14.21
C LEU A 407 -28.71 24.18 -13.91
N ILE A 408 -28.09 23.49 -12.94
CA ILE A 408 -28.71 22.31 -12.33
C ILE A 408 -28.59 22.43 -10.80
N GLU A 409 -29.77 22.62 -10.24
CA GLU A 409 -30.19 22.62 -8.84
C GLU A 409 -29.77 21.32 -8.13
N TRP A 410 -29.05 21.43 -7.03
CA TRP A 410 -28.77 20.31 -6.12
C TRP A 410 -29.83 20.25 -5.03
N ARG A 411 -30.62 19.17 -5.02
CA ARG A 411 -31.31 18.69 -3.80
C ARG A 411 -30.59 17.44 -3.27
N PRO A 412 -30.40 17.30 -1.94
CA PRO A 412 -29.91 16.05 -1.37
C PRO A 412 -31.03 15.00 -1.35
N ARG A 413 -30.73 13.79 -1.82
CA ARG A 413 -31.59 12.62 -1.62
C ARG A 413 -31.21 11.96 -0.30
N GLU A 414 -32.23 11.75 0.52
CA GLU A 414 -32.19 11.12 1.83
C GLU A 414 -31.67 9.68 1.76
N ALA A 415 -31.05 9.25 2.86
CA ALA A 415 -30.63 7.90 3.11
C ALA A 415 -31.85 6.97 3.14
N SER A 416 -31.77 5.86 2.41
CA SER A 416 -32.59 4.68 2.67
C SER A 416 -31.65 3.60 3.19
N ASP A 417 -31.73 3.37 4.49
CA ASP A 417 -31.45 2.09 5.10
C ASP A 417 -32.30 1.03 4.37
N ASP A 418 -31.68 -0.06 3.94
CA ASP A 418 -32.43 -1.30 3.77
C ASP A 418 -31.58 -2.46 4.29
N ASP A 419 -32.14 -3.04 5.34
CA ASP A 419 -31.74 -4.20 6.10
C ASP A 419 -32.60 -5.37 5.56
N GLY A 420 -32.00 -6.53 5.34
CA GLY A 420 -32.74 -7.78 5.13
C GLY A 420 -32.44 -8.56 3.85
N GLY A 421 -31.85 -9.75 4.03
CA GLY A 421 -31.70 -10.80 3.02
C GLY A 421 -30.65 -11.83 3.37
#